data_AF-A0A0P6V9L7-F1
#
_entry.id   AF-A0A0P6V9L7-F1
#
_cell.length_a   1.000
_cell.length_b   1.000
_cell.length_c   1.000
_cell.angle_alpha   90.00
_cell.angle_beta   90.00
_cell.angle_gamma   90.00
#
_symmetry.space_group_name_H-M   'P 1'
#
loop_
_entity.id
_entity.type
_entity.pdbx_description
1 polymer ?
#
loop_
_entity_poly.entity_id
_entity_poly.type
_entity_poly.pdbx_seq_one_letter_code
_entity_poly.pdbx_strand_id
1 'polypeptide(L)'
;MPKTDLRKAQLQIHFCVLLWGITAILGKLITLQALPLVWWRMLIVVVALALWPRVWRGLRGLSGRVVLGYCGIGALVALHWLTFYGAIKLANASVAATCIALAPVFTAVIEPMVTHRPFRPR
;
A
#
# COMPACT_ATOMS: atom_id res chain seq x y z
N MET A 1 -17.91 5.35 24.80
CA MET A 1 -17.20 4.70 23.67
C MET A 1 -16.83 3.29 24.09
N PRO A 2 -17.31 2.23 23.42
CA PRO A 2 -17.12 0.86 23.89
C PRO A 2 -15.63 0.51 23.76
N LYS A 3 -14.96 0.24 24.89
CA LYS A 3 -13.52 -0.11 24.94
C LYS A 3 -13.19 -1.39 24.15
N THR A 4 -14.20 -2.20 23.82
CA THR A 4 -14.13 -3.42 23.03
C THR A 4 -13.71 -3.20 21.58
N ASP A 5 -14.10 -2.10 20.95
CA ASP A 5 -13.77 -1.83 19.55
C ASP A 5 -12.29 -1.43 19.38
N LEU A 6 -11.76 -0.67 20.35
CA LEU A 6 -10.35 -0.28 20.36
C LEU A 6 -9.45 -1.51 20.51
N ARG A 7 -9.80 -2.44 21.38
CA ARG A 7 -9.02 -3.67 21.60
C ARG A 7 -9.03 -4.57 20.36
N LYS A 8 -10.17 -4.67 19.65
CA LYS A 8 -10.26 -5.38 18.36
C LYS A 8 -9.42 -4.70 17.28
N ALA A 9 -9.50 -3.38 17.15
CA ALA A 9 -8.69 -2.62 16.19
C ALA A 9 -7.19 -2.77 16.47
N GLN A 10 -6.77 -2.71 17.73
CA GLN A 10 -5.38 -2.95 18.13
C GLN A 10 -4.92 -4.37 17.78
N LEU A 11 -5.76 -5.38 18.03
CA LEU A 11 -5.43 -6.76 17.70
C LEU A 11 -5.31 -6.97 16.18
N GLN A 12 -6.20 -6.34 15.39
CA GLN A 12 -6.15 -6.35 13.93
C GLN A 12 -4.87 -5.70 13.41
N ILE A 13 -4.46 -4.55 13.96
CA ILE A 13 -3.21 -3.89 13.56
C ILE A 13 -2.01 -4.78 13.86
N HIS A 14 -1.94 -5.38 15.06
CA HIS A 14 -0.84 -6.28 15.41
C HIS A 14 -0.80 -7.52 14.51
N PHE A 15 -1.96 -8.09 14.20
CA PHE A 15 -2.08 -9.21 13.28
C PHE A 15 -1.65 -8.83 11.86
N CYS A 16 -2.05 -7.65 11.37
CA CYS A 16 -1.58 -7.10 10.10
C CYS A 16 -0.06 -6.95 10.09
N VAL A 17 0.55 -6.37 11.13
CA VAL A 17 2.01 -6.21 11.24
C VAL A 17 2.71 -7.56 11.25
N LEU A 18 2.17 -8.55 11.96
CA LEU A 18 2.72 -9.92 11.99
C LEU A 18 2.67 -10.56 10.59
N LEU A 19 1.52 -10.50 9.91
CA LEU A 19 1.38 -10.99 8.54
C LEU A 19 2.34 -10.27 7.58
N TRP A 20 2.52 -8.96 7.75
CA TRP A 20 3.43 -8.16 6.92
C TRP A 20 4.89 -8.54 7.13
N GLY A 21 5.31 -8.76 8.38
CA GLY A 21 6.65 -9.21 8.72
C GLY A 21 6.97 -10.60 8.16
N ILE A 22 6.02 -11.54 8.26
CA ILE A 22 6.16 -12.89 7.67
C ILE A 22 6.23 -12.82 6.15
N THR A 23 5.43 -11.94 5.53
CA THR A 23 5.43 -11.75 4.07
C THR A 23 6.78 -11.23 3.56
N ALA A 24 7.46 -10.37 4.32
CA ALA A 24 8.81 -9.89 3.97
C ALA A 24 9.86 -11.01 3.99
N ILE A 25 9.77 -11.93 4.96
CA ILE A 25 10.66 -13.10 5.08
C ILE A 25 10.38 -14.13 3.98
N LEU A 26 9.10 -14.42 3.69
CA LEU A 26 8.71 -15.27 2.56
C LEU A 26 9.20 -14.69 1.22
N GLY A 27 9.16 -13.37 1.06
CA GLY A 27 9.72 -12.68 -0.11
C GLY A 27 11.23 -12.89 -0.29
N LYS A 28 11.99 -13.02 0.81
CA LYS A 28 13.42 -13.34 0.78
C LYS A 28 13.70 -14.81 0.45
N LEU A 29 12.82 -15.73 0.86
CA LEU A 29 12.94 -17.16 0.56
C LEU A 29 12.58 -17.52 -0.88
N ILE A 30 11.88 -16.64 -1.60
CA ILE A 30 11.55 -16.84 -3.02
C ILE A 30 12.76 -16.47 -3.87
N THR A 31 13.39 -17.47 -4.46
CA THR A 31 14.52 -17.36 -5.42
C THR A 31 14.11 -16.78 -6.79
N LEU A 32 12.82 -16.53 -7.01
CA LEU A 32 12.26 -15.94 -8.23
C LEU A 32 12.49 -14.43 -8.25
N GLN A 33 12.87 -13.88 -9.41
CA GLN A 33 13.05 -12.44 -9.58
C GLN A 33 11.79 -11.67 -9.11
N ALA A 34 11.98 -10.55 -8.41
CA ALA A 34 10.90 -9.77 -7.80
C ALA A 34 9.88 -9.22 -8.82
N LEU A 35 10.29 -9.00 -10.09
CA LEU A 35 9.42 -8.47 -11.16
C LEU A 35 8.24 -9.42 -11.48
N PRO A 36 8.47 -10.71 -11.82
CA PRO A 36 7.39 -11.67 -12.04
C PRO A 36 6.43 -11.79 -10.86
N LEU A 37 6.92 -11.79 -9.61
CA LEU A 37 6.07 -12.00 -8.43
C LEU A 37 5.04 -10.87 -8.25
N VAL A 38 5.47 -9.63 -8.49
CA VAL A 38 4.63 -8.43 -8.38
C VAL A 38 3.69 -8.33 -9.57
N TRP A 39 4.20 -8.64 -10.76
CA TRP A 39 3.40 -8.69 -11.98
C TRP A 39 2.26 -9.71 -11.84
N TRP A 40 2.56 -10.92 -11.37
CA TRP A 40 1.55 -11.95 -11.12
C TRP A 40 0.55 -11.53 -10.04
N ARG A 41 1.01 -10.92 -8.93
CA ARG A 41 0.10 -10.42 -7.88
C ARG A 41 -0.81 -9.30 -8.39
N MET A 42 -0.27 -8.31 -9.11
CA MET A 42 -1.07 -7.25 -9.70
C MET A 42 -2.03 -7.80 -10.76
N LEU A 43 -1.59 -8.73 -11.60
CA LEU A 43 -2.40 -9.33 -12.65
C LEU A 43 -3.57 -10.15 -12.05
N ILE A 44 -3.32 -10.96 -11.02
CA ILE A 44 -4.38 -11.70 -10.31
C ILE A 44 -5.40 -10.74 -9.70
N VAL A 45 -4.96 -9.64 -9.07
CA VAL A 45 -5.86 -8.63 -8.49
C VAL A 45 -6.68 -7.93 -9.57
N VAL A 46 -6.05 -7.52 -10.67
CA VAL A 46 -6.73 -6.88 -11.81
C VAL A 46 -7.77 -7.82 -12.41
N VAL A 47 -7.41 -9.08 -12.65
CA VAL A 47 -8.32 -10.10 -13.21
C VAL A 47 -9.47 -10.37 -12.24
N ALA A 48 -9.19 -10.55 -10.95
CA ALA A 48 -10.23 -10.78 -9.94
C ALA A 48 -11.22 -9.60 -9.83
N LEU A 49 -10.72 -8.36 -9.88
CA LEU A 49 -11.57 -7.15 -9.88
C LEU A 49 -12.33 -7.00 -11.20
N ALA A 50 -11.71 -7.31 -12.34
CA ALA A 50 -12.35 -7.25 -13.66
C ALA A 50 -13.48 -8.28 -13.80
N LEU A 51 -13.33 -9.47 -13.19
CA LEU A 51 -14.37 -10.50 -13.14
C LEU A 51 -15.53 -10.16 -12.19
N TRP A 52 -15.37 -9.15 -11.32
CA TRP A 52 -16.36 -8.81 -10.32
C TRP A 52 -17.42 -7.83 -10.87
N PRO A 53 -18.70 -8.23 -11.05
CA PRO A 53 -19.69 -7.40 -11.75
C PRO A 53 -20.10 -6.12 -10.99
N ARG A 54 -19.90 -6.08 -9.67
CA ARG A 54 -20.10 -4.85 -8.86
C ARG A 54 -19.07 -3.77 -9.15
N VAL A 55 -17.86 -4.12 -9.58
CA VAL A 55 -16.81 -3.15 -9.94
C VAL A 55 -17.27 -2.34 -11.15
N TRP A 56 -17.74 -3.02 -12.20
CA TRP A 56 -18.28 -2.37 -13.41
C TRP A 56 -19.50 -1.48 -13.14
N ARG A 57 -20.39 -1.90 -12.24
CA ARG A 57 -21.53 -1.05 -11.82
C ARG A 57 -21.09 0.19 -11.05
N GLY A 58 -20.10 0.05 -10.17
CA GLY A 58 -19.48 1.19 -9.47
C GLY A 58 -18.82 2.15 -10.45
N LEU A 59 -18.02 1.65 -11.38
CA LEU A 59 -17.37 2.46 -12.41
C LEU A 59 -18.34 3.23 -13.30
N ARG A 60 -19.48 2.63 -13.69
CA ARG A 60 -20.51 3.32 -14.49
C ARG A 60 -21.23 4.45 -13.74
N GLY A 61 -21.23 4.43 -12.41
CA GLY A 61 -21.82 5.48 -11.58
C GLY A 61 -20.86 6.63 -11.24
N LEU A 62 -19.58 6.53 -11.61
CA LEU A 62 -18.58 7.54 -11.29
C LEU A 62 -18.53 8.63 -12.37
N SER A 63 -18.47 9.89 -11.96
CA SER A 63 -18.22 10.99 -12.89
C SER A 63 -16.80 10.89 -13.46
N GLY A 64 -16.61 11.26 -14.73
CA GLY A 64 -15.32 11.13 -15.41
C GLY A 64 -14.16 11.85 -14.70
N ARG A 65 -14.45 12.90 -13.91
CA ARG A 65 -13.47 13.60 -13.07
C ARG A 65 -12.97 12.74 -11.91
N VAL A 66 -13.86 11.98 -11.28
CA VAL A 66 -13.52 11.07 -10.19
C VAL A 66 -12.75 9.86 -10.72
N VAL A 67 -13.14 9.34 -11.89
CA VAL A 67 -12.39 8.28 -12.58
C VAL A 67 -10.96 8.74 -12.89
N LEU A 68 -10.78 9.94 -13.44
CA LEU A 68 -9.44 10.47 -13.73
C LEU A 68 -8.59 10.64 -12.46
N GLY A 69 -9.21 11.07 -11.35
CA GLY A 69 -8.56 11.14 -10.05
C GLY A 69 -8.10 9.76 -9.55
N TYR A 70 -8.96 8.74 -9.64
CA TYR A 70 -8.59 7.37 -9.28
C TYR A 70 -7.52 6.78 -10.20
N CYS A 71 -7.56 7.07 -11.50
CA CYS A 71 -6.50 6.67 -12.43
C CYS A 71 -5.15 7.31 -12.07
N GLY A 72 -5.14 8.60 -11.70
CA GLY A 72 -3.93 9.29 -11.24
C GLY A 72 -3.35 8.67 -9.96
N ILE A 73 -4.19 8.40 -8.96
CA ILE A 73 -3.79 7.72 -7.73
C ILE A 73 -3.28 6.31 -8.04
N GLY A 74 -3.98 5.56 -8.89
CA GLY A 74 -3.58 4.22 -9.32
C GLY A 74 -2.23 4.20 -10.03
N ALA A 75 -1.97 5.16 -10.92
CA ALA A 75 -0.70 5.30 -11.62
C ALA A 75 0.44 5.64 -10.64
N LEU A 76 0.20 6.56 -9.70
CA LEU A 76 1.19 6.93 -8.68
C LEU A 76 1.52 5.76 -7.75
N VAL A 77 0.50 5.01 -7.32
CA VAL A 77 0.68 3.79 -6.51
C VAL A 77 1.41 2.71 -7.30
N ALA A 78 1.05 2.48 -8.57
CA ALA A 78 1.74 1.50 -9.41
C ALA A 78 3.22 1.87 -9.62
N LEU A 79 3.52 3.14 -9.89
CA LEU A 79 4.88 3.64 -10.02
C LEU A 79 5.67 3.50 -8.71
N HIS A 80 5.03 3.82 -7.57
CA HIS A 80 5.61 3.63 -6.26
C HIS A 80 6.00 2.17 -6.00
N TRP A 81 5.08 1.22 -6.23
CA TRP A 81 5.37 -0.20 -6.06
C TRP A 81 6.46 -0.67 -7.02
N LEU A 82 6.42 -0.27 -8.29
CA LEU A 82 7.43 -0.65 -9.28
C LEU A 82 8.84 -0.16 -8.87
N THR A 83 8.95 1.10 -8.46
CA THR A 83 10.23 1.68 -8.01
C THR A 83 10.71 1.08 -6.69
N PHE A 84 9.80 0.81 -5.76
CA PHE A 84 10.07 0.15 -4.48
C PHE A 84 10.62 -1.27 -4.68
N TYR A 85 9.99 -2.07 -5.54
CA TYR A 85 10.48 -3.41 -5.88
C TYR A 85 11.79 -3.38 -6.68
N GLY A 86 11.98 -2.37 -7.54
CA GLY A 86 13.28 -2.12 -8.19
C GLY A 86 14.40 -1.88 -7.17
N ALA A 87 14.15 -1.04 -6.17
CA ALA A 87 15.10 -0.76 -5.09
C ALA A 87 15.41 -1.98 -4.22
N ILE A 88 14.42 -2.85 -3.94
CA ILE A 88 14.64 -4.12 -3.22
C ILE A 88 15.66 -4.99 -3.95
N LYS A 89 15.58 -5.06 -5.29
CA LYS A 89 16.47 -5.88 -6.12
C LYS A 89 17.89 -5.32 -6.16
N LEU A 90 18.04 -4.00 -6.23
CA LEU A 90 19.35 -3.33 -6.30
C LEU A 90 20.07 -3.29 -4.94
N ALA A 91 19.32 -3.09 -3.85
CA ALA A 91 19.90 -2.81 -2.55
C ALA A 91 19.87 -4.02 -1.61
N ASN A 92 18.68 -4.43 -1.11
CA ASN A 92 18.38 -5.62 -0.30
C ASN A 92 16.99 -5.47 0.35
N ALA A 93 16.35 -6.57 0.75
CA ALA A 93 15.05 -6.56 1.44
C ALA A 93 15.05 -5.74 2.75
N SER A 94 16.17 -5.71 3.48
CA SER A 94 16.33 -4.92 4.70
C SER A 94 16.26 -3.40 4.44
N VAL A 95 16.80 -2.93 3.31
CA VAL A 95 16.77 -1.50 2.94
C VAL A 95 15.34 -1.06 2.68
N ALA A 96 14.55 -1.90 2.04
CA ALA A 96 13.14 -1.62 1.77
C ALA A 96 12.28 -1.59 3.04
N ALA A 97 12.55 -2.48 4.00
CA ALA A 97 11.90 -2.43 5.31
C ALA A 97 12.23 -1.11 6.04
N THR A 98 13.49 -0.66 5.99
CA THR A 98 13.90 0.64 6.54
C THR A 98 13.22 1.82 5.84
N CYS A 99 13.09 1.78 4.51
CA CYS A 99 12.37 2.82 3.77
C CYS A 99 10.89 2.94 4.18
N ILE A 100 10.22 1.80 4.41
CA ILE A 100 8.84 1.83 4.93
C ILE A 100 8.80 2.35 6.37
N ALA A 101 9.77 1.98 7.21
CA ALA A 101 9.87 2.51 8.58
C ALA A 101 10.09 4.02 8.63
N LEU A 102 10.64 4.62 7.57
CA LEU A 102 10.77 6.07 7.40
C LEU A 102 9.48 6.75 6.90
N ALA A 103 8.49 6.01 6.41
CA ALA A 103 7.24 6.57 5.90
C ALA A 103 6.49 7.46 6.92
N PRO A 104 6.41 7.12 8.23
CA PRO A 104 5.83 8.02 9.23
C PRO A 104 6.60 9.32 9.41
N VAL A 105 7.94 9.29 9.25
CA VAL A 105 8.79 10.48 9.32
C VAL A 105 8.49 11.40 8.14
N PHE A 106 8.46 10.86 6.93
CA PHE A 106 8.06 11.62 5.74
C PHE A 106 6.63 12.14 5.86
N THR A 107 5.70 11.32 6.37
CA THR A 107 4.31 11.74 6.58
C THR A 107 4.23 12.87 7.60
N ALA A 108 4.94 12.80 8.72
CA ALA A 108 4.96 13.86 9.73
C ALA A 108 5.51 15.21 9.19
N VAL A 109 6.37 15.18 8.17
CA VAL A 109 6.89 16.38 7.50
C VAL A 109 5.95 16.87 6.38
N ILE A 110 5.42 15.95 5.56
CA ILE A 110 4.59 16.28 4.39
C ILE A 110 3.15 16.62 4.80
N GLU A 111 2.57 15.91 5.77
CA GLU A 111 1.21 16.12 6.25
C GLU A 111 0.94 17.58 6.64
N PRO A 112 1.77 18.27 7.45
CA PRO A 112 1.55 19.69 7.78
C PRO A 112 1.68 20.61 6.56
N MET A 113 2.52 20.27 5.58
CA MET A 113 2.64 21.03 4.32
C MET A 113 1.41 20.88 3.43
N VAL A 114 0.83 19.67 3.34
CA VAL A 114 -0.33 19.37 2.47
C VAL A 114 -1.64 19.78 3.13
N THR A 115 -1.79 19.59 4.44
CA THR A 115 -3.03 19.86 5.16
C THR A 115 -3.15 21.30 5.69
N HIS A 116 -2.10 22.12 5.54
CA HIS A 116 -2.02 23.50 6.06
C HIS A 116 -2.46 23.62 7.54
N ARG A 117 -2.34 22.55 8.34
CA ARG A 117 -2.70 22.56 9.75
C ARG A 117 -1.48 22.89 10.61
N PRO A 118 -1.62 23.76 11.64
CA PRO A 118 -0.51 24.08 12.53
C PRO A 118 -0.05 22.81 13.25
N PHE A 119 1.26 22.59 13.28
CA PHE A 119 1.90 21.50 14.01
C PHE A 119 1.46 21.60 15.49
N ARG A 120 0.65 20.65 15.97
CA ARG A 120 0.24 20.58 17.37
C ARG A 120 1.20 19.66 18.10
N PRO A 121 2.22 20.17 18.81
CA PRO A 121 2.99 19.35 19.73
C PRO A 121 2.03 18.86 20.82
N ARG A 122 1.99 17.54 21.02
CA ARG A 122 1.40 16.92 22.21
C ARG A 122 2.52 16.57 23.16
#